data_AF-A0AAN1Q2A2-F1
#
_entry.id   AF-A0AAN1Q2A2-F1
#
_cell.length_a   1.000
_cell.length_b   1.000
_cell.length_c   1.000
_cell.angle_alpha   90.00
_cell.angle_beta   90.00
_cell.angle_gamma   90.00
#
_symmetry.space_group_name_H-M   'P 1'
#
loop_
_entity.id
_entity.type
_entity.pdbx_description
1 polymer ?
#
loop_
_entity_poly.entity_id
_entity_poly.type
_entity_poly.pdbx_seq_one_letter_code
_entity_poly.pdbx_strand_id
1 'polypeptide(L)'
;MMPVETKTKIHEDSKKLVYQDSDVKKAMDLIRDRGYVTRADFNQMDDADWAAGFDQKIEAAFLKVEGEDPYIYFEQFDFKGGDIDSIIFDMDQVGTRDHALDLLAEAIHQQAY
;
A
#
# COMPACT_ATOMS: atom_id res chain seq x y z
N MET A 1 41.95 -11.50 -21.05
CA MET A 1 40.59 -10.94 -20.92
C MET A 1 39.73 -12.05 -20.35
N MET A 2 39.40 -11.99 -19.06
CA MET A 2 38.56 -13.00 -18.41
C MET A 2 37.10 -12.54 -18.52
N PRO A 3 36.15 -13.38 -18.94
CA PRO A 3 34.74 -13.02 -18.88
C PRO A 3 34.33 -12.96 -17.40
N VAL A 4 33.82 -11.81 -16.97
CA VAL A 4 33.25 -11.65 -15.64
C VAL A 4 31.88 -12.30 -15.69
N GLU A 5 31.71 -13.43 -15.00
CA GLU A 5 30.41 -14.06 -14.82
C GLU A 5 29.54 -13.13 -13.97
N THR A 6 28.64 -12.41 -14.64
CA THR A 6 27.56 -11.68 -13.97
C THR A 6 26.66 -12.72 -13.31
N LYS A 7 26.86 -12.96 -12.01
CA LYS A 7 25.90 -13.69 -11.17
C LYS A 7 24.66 -12.81 -11.04
N THR A 8 23.77 -12.91 -12.02
CA THR A 8 22.36 -12.53 -11.87
C THR A 8 21.83 -13.33 -10.69
N LYS A 9 21.67 -12.68 -9.52
CA LYS A 9 20.97 -13.28 -8.39
C LYS A 9 19.55 -13.53 -8.86
N ILE A 10 19.24 -14.81 -8.97
CA ILE A 10 17.98 -15.39 -9.39
C ILE A 10 16.97 -14.97 -8.31
N HIS A 11 16.05 -14.05 -8.66
CA HIS A 11 14.86 -13.77 -7.87
C HIS A 11 13.86 -14.90 -8.15
N GLU A 12 13.96 -16.02 -7.46
CA GLU A 12 12.96 -17.07 -7.54
C GLU A 12 12.74 -17.68 -6.15
N ASP A 13 12.01 -16.92 -5.33
CA ASP A 13 10.99 -17.48 -4.45
C ASP A 13 9.79 -16.54 -4.60
N SER A 14 9.07 -16.67 -5.71
CA SER A 14 7.85 -15.92 -5.99
C SER A 14 6.81 -16.29 -4.94
N LYS A 15 6.83 -15.62 -3.79
CA LYS A 15 5.81 -15.69 -2.75
C LYS A 15 4.48 -15.41 -3.45
N LYS A 16 3.66 -16.43 -3.65
CA LYS A 16 2.35 -16.25 -4.29
C LYS A 16 1.50 -15.47 -3.31
N LEU A 17 1.46 -14.14 -3.48
CA LEU A 17 0.64 -13.26 -2.67
C LEU A 17 -0.83 -13.56 -3.00
N VAL A 18 -1.59 -13.92 -1.97
CA VAL A 18 -3.02 -14.25 -2.07
C VAL A 18 -3.78 -13.18 -1.31
N TYR A 19 -4.76 -12.58 -1.98
CA TYR A 19 -5.64 -11.56 -1.44
C TYR A 19 -7.06 -12.12 -1.42
N GLN A 20 -7.75 -12.01 -0.29
CA GLN A 20 -9.14 -12.43 -0.21
C GLN A 20 -10.06 -11.33 -0.76
N ASP A 21 -11.08 -11.71 -1.53
CA ASP A 21 -12.06 -10.75 -2.05
C ASP A 21 -12.76 -9.96 -0.92
N SER A 22 -12.92 -10.57 0.26
CA SER A 22 -13.45 -9.91 1.46
C SER A 22 -12.54 -8.80 1.99
N ASP A 23 -11.22 -8.98 1.91
CA ASP A 23 -10.26 -7.97 2.36
C ASP A 23 -10.24 -6.80 1.38
N VAL A 24 -10.24 -7.09 0.07
CA VAL A 24 -10.33 -6.06 -0.98
C VAL A 24 -11.61 -5.24 -0.81
N LYS A 25 -12.75 -5.91 -0.61
CA LYS A 25 -14.03 -5.21 -0.37
C LYS A 25 -13.98 -4.35 0.90
N LYS A 26 -13.45 -4.88 2.00
CA LYS A 26 -13.28 -4.11 3.25
C LYS A 26 -12.41 -2.88 3.02
N ALA A 27 -11.33 -3.01 2.24
CA ALA A 27 -10.44 -1.89 1.95
C ALA A 27 -11.15 -0.83 1.10
N MET A 28 -11.90 -1.22 0.08
CA MET A 28 -12.73 -0.29 -0.70
C MET A 28 -13.73 0.46 0.19
N ASP A 29 -14.42 -0.24 1.09
CA ASP A 29 -15.39 0.38 1.99
C ASP A 29 -14.72 1.39 2.94
N LEU A 30 -13.54 1.07 3.47
CA LEU A 30 -12.75 2.01 4.30
C LEU A 30 -12.23 3.21 3.50
N ILE A 31 -11.79 3.00 2.25
CA ILE A 31 -11.34 4.09 1.38
C ILE A 31 -12.50 5.01 1.03
N ARG A 32 -13.70 4.50 0.75
CA ARG A 32 -14.88 5.34 0.53
C ARG A 32 -15.29 6.15 1.77
N ASP A 33 -15.09 5.59 2.98
CA ASP A 33 -15.50 6.21 4.23
C ASP A 33 -14.53 7.30 4.70
N ARG A 34 -13.23 7.04 4.65
CA ARG A 34 -12.20 7.93 5.22
C ARG A 34 -10.98 8.16 4.33
N GLY A 35 -10.96 7.59 3.12
CA GLY A 35 -9.92 7.85 2.13
C GLY A 35 -8.66 6.99 2.21
N TYR A 36 -8.47 6.10 3.18
CA TYR A 36 -7.22 5.33 3.30
C TYR A 36 -7.30 4.04 4.14
N VAL A 37 -6.32 3.16 3.93
CA VAL A 37 -6.05 1.95 4.72
C VAL A 37 -4.57 1.83 5.05
N THR A 38 -4.27 1.24 6.21
CA THR A 38 -2.91 1.03 6.72
C THR A 38 -2.77 -0.36 7.34
N ARG A 39 -1.57 -0.67 7.88
CA ARG A 39 -1.39 -1.89 8.66
C ARG A 39 -2.26 -1.98 9.92
N ALA A 40 -2.81 -0.88 10.43
CA ALA A 40 -3.79 -0.92 11.52
C ALA A 40 -5.11 -1.63 11.12
N ASP A 41 -5.44 -1.64 9.83
CA ASP A 41 -6.66 -2.28 9.28
C ASP A 41 -6.38 -3.68 8.73
N PHE A 42 -5.17 -3.86 8.19
CA PHE A 42 -4.66 -5.06 7.54
C PHE A 42 -3.19 -5.28 7.95
N ASN A 43 -2.95 -6.06 9.00
CA ASN A 43 -1.60 -6.29 9.53
C ASN A 43 -0.58 -6.76 8.48
N GLN A 44 -1.03 -7.41 7.40
CA GLN A 44 -0.18 -7.85 6.30
C GLN A 44 0.48 -6.69 5.52
N MET A 45 -0.04 -5.46 5.62
CA MET A 45 0.57 -4.27 5.02
C MET A 45 1.91 -3.87 5.66
N ASP A 46 2.32 -4.51 6.76
CA ASP A 46 3.69 -4.44 7.30
C ASP A 46 4.73 -5.02 6.31
N ASP A 47 4.30 -5.89 5.39
CA ASP A 47 5.09 -6.38 4.26
C ASP A 47 4.83 -5.48 3.03
N ALA A 48 5.84 -4.73 2.61
CA ALA A 48 5.75 -3.77 1.52
C ALA A 48 5.33 -4.39 0.17
N ASP A 49 5.81 -5.60 -0.13
CA ASP A 49 5.45 -6.32 -1.36
C ASP A 49 3.98 -6.75 -1.31
N TRP A 50 3.50 -7.15 -0.13
CA TRP A 50 2.08 -7.45 0.07
C TRP A 50 1.22 -6.20 -0.08
N ALA A 51 1.60 -5.07 0.53
CA ALA A 51 0.86 -3.82 0.43
C ALA A 51 0.77 -3.31 -1.02
N ALA A 52 1.90 -3.31 -1.74
CA ALA A 52 1.95 -2.91 -3.15
C ALA A 52 1.09 -3.80 -4.05
N GLY A 53 1.04 -5.10 -3.79
CA GLY A 53 0.15 -5.99 -4.54
C GLY A 53 -1.32 -5.87 -4.13
N PHE A 54 -1.61 -5.47 -2.89
CA PHE A 54 -2.97 -5.23 -2.40
C PHE A 54 -3.58 -3.97 -3.01
N ASP A 55 -2.80 -2.90 -3.14
CA ASP A 55 -3.13 -1.68 -3.89
C ASP A 55 -3.68 -1.99 -5.29
N GLN A 56 -2.94 -2.77 -6.07
CA GLN A 56 -3.38 -3.21 -7.41
C GLN A 56 -4.71 -3.97 -7.40
N LYS A 57 -5.02 -4.72 -6.33
CA LYS A 57 -6.31 -5.42 -6.21
C LYS A 57 -7.44 -4.47 -5.89
N ILE A 58 -7.20 -3.45 -5.07
CA ILE A 58 -8.16 -2.41 -4.72
C ILE A 58 -8.48 -1.56 -5.95
N GLU A 59 -7.46 -1.05 -6.64
CA GLU A 59 -7.62 -0.27 -7.87
C GLU A 59 -8.41 -1.07 -8.92
N ALA A 60 -8.02 -2.32 -9.19
CA ALA A 60 -8.73 -3.19 -10.13
C ALA A 60 -10.16 -3.54 -9.69
N ALA A 61 -10.49 -3.43 -8.40
CA ALA A 61 -11.84 -3.63 -7.89
C ALA A 61 -12.70 -2.38 -8.07
N PHE A 62 -12.14 -1.18 -7.86
CA PHE A 62 -12.82 0.09 -8.15
C PHE A 62 -13.18 0.22 -9.62
N LEU A 63 -12.25 -0.13 -10.53
CA LEU A 63 -12.49 -0.12 -11.98
C LEU A 63 -13.64 -1.02 -12.47
N LYS A 64 -14.13 -1.94 -11.62
CA LYS A 64 -15.29 -2.80 -11.91
C LYS A 64 -16.61 -2.21 -11.45
N VAL A 65 -16.59 -1.15 -10.65
CA VAL A 65 -17.79 -0.49 -10.13
C VAL A 65 -18.12 0.68 -11.04
N GLU A 66 -19.30 0.64 -11.65
CA GLU A 66 -19.73 1.69 -12.56
C GLU A 66 -19.88 3.03 -11.83
N GLY A 67 -19.20 4.06 -12.33
CA GLY A 67 -19.24 5.42 -11.78
C GLY A 67 -18.25 5.71 -10.66
N GLU A 68 -17.40 4.75 -10.29
CA GLU A 68 -16.30 4.97 -9.34
C GLU A 68 -14.95 4.99 -10.09
N ASP A 69 -14.20 6.07 -9.92
CA ASP A 69 -12.85 6.25 -10.47
C ASP A 69 -11.96 7.03 -9.48
N PRO A 70 -11.78 6.50 -8.24
CA PRO A 70 -10.96 7.17 -7.23
C PRO A 70 -9.48 7.11 -7.61
N TYR A 71 -8.74 8.18 -7.31
CA TYR A 71 -7.30 8.19 -7.52
C TYR A 71 -6.55 7.46 -6.39
N ILE A 72 -6.53 6.12 -6.46
CA ILE A 72 -5.82 5.26 -5.49
C ILE A 72 -4.30 5.36 -5.66
N TYR A 73 -3.59 5.45 -4.54
CA TYR A 73 -2.15 5.57 -4.49
C TYR A 73 -1.56 4.76 -3.33
N PHE A 74 -0.47 4.05 -3.62
CA PHE A 74 0.38 3.38 -2.64
C PHE A 74 1.65 4.18 -2.41
N GLU A 75 2.02 4.38 -1.15
CA GLU A 75 3.25 5.07 -0.77
C GLU A 75 3.85 4.44 0.50
N GLN A 76 5.18 4.51 0.61
CA GLN A 76 5.92 4.22 1.83
C GLN A 76 6.49 5.49 2.42
N PHE A 77 6.42 5.61 3.73
CA PHE A 77 6.98 6.75 4.44
C PHE A 77 7.99 6.33 5.49
N ASP A 78 9.08 7.11 5.57
CA ASP A 78 10.05 7.03 6.65
C ASP A 78 9.56 7.84 7.86
N PHE A 79 9.66 7.25 9.05
CA PHE A 79 9.36 7.89 10.32
C PHE A 79 10.63 8.25 11.10
N LYS A 80 10.47 9.12 12.11
CA LYS A 80 11.54 9.36 13.08
C LYS A 80 11.84 8.05 13.81
N GLY A 81 13.10 7.63 13.76
CA GLY A 81 13.54 6.33 14.29
C GLY A 81 13.94 5.33 13.20
N GLY A 82 13.61 5.60 11.94
CA GLY A 82 14.01 4.78 10.80
C GLY A 82 13.03 3.67 10.44
N ASP A 83 11.88 3.62 11.10
CA ASP A 83 10.78 2.73 10.70
C ASP A 83 10.18 3.22 9.38
N ILE A 84 9.81 2.27 8.52
CA ILE A 84 9.18 2.52 7.23
C ILE A 84 7.86 1.78 7.22
N ASP A 85 6.79 2.47 6.85
CA ASP A 85 5.44 1.89 6.85
C ASP A 85 4.65 2.32 5.61
N SER A 86 3.66 1.52 5.25
CA SER A 86 2.88 1.67 4.02
C SER A 86 1.46 2.19 4.25
N ILE A 87 0.99 3.02 3.33
CA ILE A 87 -0.41 3.48 3.24
C ILE A 87 -0.92 3.31 1.80
N ILE A 88 -2.19 2.93 1.67
CA ILE A 88 -2.94 2.97 0.40
C ILE A 88 -4.07 3.96 0.60
N PHE A 89 -4.16 4.96 -0.25
CA PHE A 89 -5.08 6.08 -0.06
C PHE A 89 -5.63 6.65 -1.36
N ASP A 90 -6.81 7.26 -1.27
CA ASP A 90 -7.46 7.98 -2.35
C ASP A 90 -7.01 9.44 -2.32
N MET A 91 -6.27 9.85 -3.35
CA MET A 91 -5.78 11.21 -3.52
C MET A 91 -6.91 12.24 -3.67
N ASP A 92 -8.08 11.85 -4.18
CA ASP A 92 -9.22 12.77 -4.32
C ASP A 92 -9.82 13.15 -2.96
N GLN A 93 -9.68 12.27 -1.96
CA GLN A 93 -10.16 12.49 -0.59
C GLN A 93 -9.07 13.02 0.35
N VAL A 94 -7.87 12.44 0.31
CA VAL A 94 -6.75 12.81 1.19
C VAL A 94 -6.07 14.10 0.71
N GLY A 95 -6.04 14.34 -0.60
CA GLY A 95 -5.58 15.58 -1.22
C GLY A 95 -4.07 15.71 -1.38
N THR A 96 -3.26 15.35 -0.38
CA THR A 96 -1.80 15.49 -0.45
C THR A 96 -1.04 14.32 0.18
N ARG A 97 0.20 14.11 -0.31
CA ARG A 97 1.15 13.15 0.23
C ARG A 97 1.52 13.45 1.70
N ASP A 98 1.67 14.73 2.06
CA ASP A 98 1.99 15.13 3.43
C ASP A 98 0.84 14.81 4.40
N HIS A 99 -0.42 15.01 3.96
CA HIS A 99 -1.58 14.61 4.77
C HIS A 99 -1.68 13.09 4.90
N ALA A 100 -1.35 12.33 3.85
CA ALA A 100 -1.27 10.87 3.93
C ALA A 100 -0.22 10.39 4.94
N LEU A 101 0.95 11.07 5.01
CA LEU A 101 1.96 10.81 6.02
C LEU A 101 1.42 11.06 7.44
N ASP A 102 0.76 12.20 7.67
CA ASP A 102 0.18 12.52 8.98
C ASP A 102 -0.87 11.49 9.40
N LEU A 103 -1.76 11.09 8.48
CA LEU A 103 -2.79 10.06 8.71
C LEU A 103 -2.19 8.69 9.01
N LEU A 104 -1.13 8.32 8.28
CA LEU A 104 -0.39 7.09 8.57
C LEU A 104 0.23 7.18 9.97
N ALA A 105 0.98 8.24 10.27
CA ALA A 105 1.65 8.41 11.56
C ALA A 105 0.65 8.30 12.74
N GLU A 106 -0.52 8.94 12.63
CA GLU A 106 -1.56 8.86 13.63
C GLU A 106 -2.08 7.42 13.80
N ALA A 107 -2.41 6.76 12.68
CA ALA A 107 -3.01 5.42 12.68
C ALA A 107 -2.11 4.34 13.30
N ILE A 108 -0.79 4.47 13.12
CA ILE A 108 0.19 3.50 13.63
C ILE A 108 1.02 4.01 14.81
N HIS A 109 0.64 5.17 15.35
CA HIS A 109 1.29 5.83 16.50
C HIS A 109 2.79 6.09 16.31
N GLN A 110 3.17 6.49 15.09
CA GLN A 110 4.52 6.90 14.73
C GLN A 110 4.66 8.42 14.72
N GLN A 111 5.90 8.92 14.70
CA GLN A 111 6.19 10.33 14.59
C GLN A 111 6.73 10.70 13.20
N ALA A 112 5.95 11.45 12.43
CA ALA A 112 6.38 12.04 11.16
C ALA A 112 7.49 13.10 11.35
N TYR A 113 8.19 13.45 10.27
CA TYR A 113 9.29 14.43 10.29
C TYR A 113 8.84 15.87 10.52
#